data_AF-A0A2V3PHP9-F1
#
_entry.id   AF-A0A2V3PHP9-F1
#
_cell.length_a   1.000
_cell.length_b   1.000
_cell.length_c   1.000
_cell.angle_alpha   90.00
_cell.angle_beta   90.00
_cell.angle_gamma   90.00
#
_symmetry.space_group_name_H-M   'P 1'
#
loop_
_entity.id
_entity.type
_entity.pdbx_description
1 polymer ?
#
loop_
_entity_poly.entity_id
_entity_poly.type
_entity_poly.pdbx_seq_one_letter_code
_entity_poly.pdbx_strand_id
1 'polypeptide(L)'
;MTHNKTRYNYGGCGRDGQGNKGKKYFNYSEEIIATPEALTRCDEFKEWFSTNFENLKINLINKGKYDHDVMVDTFLKIHRFLEYGGVIENYHYYFNTAYFTNEFLQTIKITKENNKNIPIDDFEIVDNEDSEEHYAVKDELINEIGEWLNNNIDNEIDREIFIIYINTRRDSKFKMTYKKLSTITGVPIATISEVISRIKKQLKEEFKIKRLKTL
;
A
#
# COMPACT_ATOMS: atom_id res chain seq x y z
N MET A 1 -25.46 19.04 -14.41
CA MET A 1 -24.11 19.67 -14.43
C MET A 1 -23.12 18.67 -13.86
N THR A 2 -22.41 17.97 -14.73
CA THR A 2 -21.39 16.98 -14.38
C THR A 2 -20.18 17.68 -13.76
N HIS A 3 -19.91 17.44 -12.49
CA HIS A 3 -18.67 17.87 -11.85
C HIS A 3 -17.50 17.10 -12.48
N ASN A 4 -16.78 17.75 -13.40
CA ASN A 4 -15.47 17.31 -13.85
C ASN A 4 -14.55 17.27 -12.62
N LYS A 5 -14.34 16.06 -12.07
CA LYS A 5 -13.31 15.83 -11.05
C LYS A 5 -11.95 16.02 -11.71
N THR A 6 -11.37 17.20 -11.56
CA THR A 6 -9.99 17.49 -11.94
C THR A 6 -9.07 16.43 -11.32
N ARG A 7 -8.42 15.63 -12.16
CA ARG A 7 -7.48 14.59 -11.73
C ARG A 7 -6.09 15.22 -11.62
N TYR A 8 -5.71 15.60 -10.41
CA TYR A 8 -4.33 15.95 -10.10
C TYR A 8 -3.51 14.68 -9.98
N ASN A 9 -2.55 14.48 -10.88
CA ASN A 9 -1.56 13.41 -10.75
C ASN A 9 -0.19 14.02 -10.44
N TYR A 10 0.54 13.30 -9.58
CA TYR A 10 1.85 13.66 -9.10
C TYR A 10 2.89 13.56 -10.24
N GLY A 11 3.55 14.66 -10.58
CA GLY A 11 4.45 14.72 -11.74
C GLY A 11 5.91 14.39 -11.47
N GLY A 12 6.33 14.15 -10.22
CA GLY A 12 7.75 13.97 -9.91
C GLY A 12 8.02 12.95 -8.81
N CYS A 13 8.47 11.74 -9.17
CA CYS A 13 8.77 10.68 -8.19
C CYS A 13 10.03 10.92 -7.33
N GLY A 14 10.74 12.04 -7.47
CA GLY A 14 11.93 12.33 -6.68
C GLY A 14 11.64 13.19 -5.44
N ARG A 15 12.41 12.99 -4.38
CA ARG A 15 12.52 13.94 -3.26
C ARG A 15 13.55 15.00 -3.66
N ASP A 16 13.19 16.26 -3.59
CA ASP A 16 14.07 17.43 -3.76
C ASP A 16 14.82 17.81 -2.46
N GLY A 17 14.77 16.97 -1.42
CA GLY A 17 15.37 17.25 -0.12
C GLY A 17 14.58 18.24 0.76
N GLN A 18 13.52 18.88 0.25
CA GLN A 18 12.76 19.91 1.00
C GLN A 18 11.45 19.39 1.67
N GLY A 19 11.26 18.07 1.70
CA GLY A 19 10.06 17.44 2.30
C GLY A 19 8.82 17.54 1.39
N ASN A 20 7.62 17.69 1.97
CA ASN A 20 6.36 17.78 1.21
C ASN A 20 6.09 19.18 0.62
N LYS A 21 6.93 20.19 0.91
CA LYS A 21 6.69 21.60 0.53
C LYS A 21 7.03 21.92 -0.94
N GLY A 22 7.79 21.06 -1.64
CA GLY A 22 8.18 21.24 -3.05
C GLY A 22 7.35 20.41 -4.05
N LYS A 23 6.34 19.67 -3.58
CA LYS A 23 5.52 18.82 -4.44
C LYS A 23 4.63 19.67 -5.36
N LYS A 24 5.03 19.83 -6.62
CA LYS A 24 4.19 20.42 -7.65
C LYS A 24 3.20 19.37 -8.17
N TYR A 25 1.91 19.67 -8.03
CA TYR A 25 0.81 18.88 -8.58
C TYR A 25 0.41 19.51 -9.91
N PHE A 26 0.50 18.76 -11.01
CA PHE A 26 0.14 19.28 -12.32
C PHE A 26 -1.27 18.81 -12.71
N ASN A 27 -2.04 19.76 -13.25
CA ASN A 27 -3.34 19.49 -13.83
C ASN A 27 -3.12 19.02 -15.28
N TYR A 28 -3.40 17.75 -15.58
CA TYR A 28 -3.29 17.21 -16.94
C TYR A 28 -4.34 17.80 -17.91
N SER A 29 -5.32 18.54 -17.38
CA SER A 29 -6.43 19.12 -18.16
C SER A 29 -6.06 20.47 -18.79
N GLU A 30 -4.90 21.03 -18.46
CA GLU A 30 -4.41 22.30 -18.99
C GLU A 30 -3.26 22.02 -19.97
N GLU A 31 -3.36 22.53 -21.20
CA GLU A 31 -2.22 22.60 -22.12
C GLU A 31 -1.22 23.61 -21.56
N ILE A 32 -0.11 23.10 -21.02
CA ILE A 32 0.97 23.95 -20.52
C ILE A 32 1.92 24.22 -21.68
N ILE A 33 2.10 25.50 -22.00
CA ILE A 33 3.12 25.96 -22.93
C ILE A 33 4.45 25.99 -22.16
N ALA A 34 5.38 25.13 -22.53
CA ALA A 34 6.70 25.09 -21.90
C ALA A 34 7.42 26.42 -22.09
N THR A 35 7.87 27.03 -20.98
CA THR A 35 8.69 28.25 -21.03
C THR A 35 10.07 27.95 -21.61
N PRO A 36 10.76 28.90 -22.25
CA PRO A 36 12.13 28.71 -22.73
C PRO A 36 13.08 28.14 -21.67
N GLU A 37 12.98 28.62 -20.42
CA GLU A 37 13.80 28.15 -19.29
C GLU A 37 13.46 26.71 -18.84
N ALA A 38 12.25 26.23 -19.14
CA ALA A 38 11.87 24.83 -18.88
C ALA A 38 12.46 23.93 -19.97
N LEU A 39 12.42 24.38 -21.23
CA LEU A 39 13.03 23.66 -22.35
C LEU A 39 14.55 23.53 -22.18
N THR A 40 15.24 24.60 -21.75
CA THR A 40 16.69 24.52 -21.45
C THR A 40 16.99 23.45 -20.41
N ARG A 41 16.25 23.40 -19.29
CA ARG A 41 16.42 22.36 -18.26
C ARG A 41 16.12 20.96 -18.79
N CYS A 42 15.11 20.82 -19.64
CA CYS A 42 14.82 19.54 -20.30
C CYS A 42 16.00 19.06 -21.13
N ASP A 43 16.66 19.96 -21.88
CA ASP A 43 17.80 19.62 -22.72
C ASP A 43 19.06 19.32 -21.89
N GLU A 44 19.32 20.09 -20.84
CA GLU A 44 20.39 19.78 -19.86
C GLU A 44 20.20 18.40 -19.23
N PHE A 45 18.97 18.04 -18.87
CA PHE A 45 18.67 16.71 -18.32
C PHE A 45 18.87 15.60 -19.36
N LYS A 46 18.47 15.80 -20.63
CA LYS A 46 18.68 14.82 -21.71
C LYS A 46 20.17 14.57 -21.94
N GLU A 47 20.97 15.63 -21.98
CA GLU A 47 22.42 15.54 -22.15
C GLU A 47 23.03 14.78 -20.97
N TRP A 48 22.73 15.21 -19.74
CA TRP A 48 23.20 14.53 -18.54
C TRP A 48 22.83 13.05 -18.53
N PHE A 49 21.57 12.71 -18.85
CA PHE A 49 21.10 11.33 -18.86
C PHE A 49 21.83 10.50 -19.91
N SER A 50 22.02 11.05 -21.12
CA SER A 50 22.73 10.38 -22.21
C SER A 50 24.18 10.06 -21.82
N THR A 51 24.88 11.00 -21.18
CA THR A 51 26.25 10.78 -20.69
C THR A 51 26.33 9.76 -19.55
N ASN A 52 25.31 9.70 -18.69
CA ASN A 52 25.33 8.86 -17.48
C ASN A 52 24.57 7.53 -17.62
N PHE A 53 23.90 7.28 -18.75
CA PHE A 53 23.00 6.14 -18.95
C PHE A 53 23.66 4.80 -18.65
N GLU A 54 24.81 4.52 -19.26
CA GLU A 54 25.49 3.23 -19.06
C GLU A 54 25.96 3.05 -17.61
N ASN A 55 26.43 4.13 -16.96
CA ASN A 55 26.81 4.07 -15.55
C ASN A 55 25.60 3.80 -14.65
N LEU A 56 24.45 4.45 -14.90
CA LEU A 56 23.22 4.20 -14.15
C LEU A 56 22.75 2.75 -14.35
N LYS A 57 22.78 2.26 -15.59
CA LYS A 57 22.42 0.88 -15.94
C LYS A 57 23.33 -0.14 -15.27
N ILE A 58 24.65 -0.01 -15.36
CA ILE A 58 25.61 -0.92 -14.71
C ILE A 58 25.38 -0.93 -13.19
N ASN A 59 25.19 0.24 -12.57
CA ASN A 59 24.91 0.33 -11.14
C ASN A 59 23.63 -0.39 -10.73
N LEU A 60 22.58 -0.34 -11.55
CA LEU A 60 21.32 -1.06 -11.29
C LEU A 60 21.45 -2.56 -11.55
N ILE A 61 22.21 -2.97 -12.57
CA ILE A 61 22.51 -4.38 -12.86
C ILE A 61 23.26 -5.00 -11.69
N ASN A 62 24.30 -4.32 -11.18
CA ASN A 62 25.09 -4.79 -10.05
C ASN A 62 24.25 -4.94 -8.76
N LYS A 63 23.13 -4.22 -8.66
CA LYS A 63 22.18 -4.33 -7.54
C LYS A 63 21.09 -5.38 -7.76
N GLY A 64 21.04 -6.03 -8.93
CA GLY A 64 19.96 -6.94 -9.31
C GLY A 64 18.61 -6.22 -9.47
N LYS A 65 18.65 -4.94 -9.86
CA LYS A 65 17.49 -4.03 -9.86
C LYS A 65 17.21 -3.37 -11.19
N TYR A 66 17.96 -3.72 -12.23
CA TYR A 66 17.78 -3.13 -13.55
C TYR A 66 16.51 -3.67 -14.24
N ASP A 67 15.64 -2.75 -14.61
CA ASP A 67 14.46 -2.94 -15.44
C ASP A 67 14.43 -1.79 -16.47
N HIS A 68 14.42 -2.15 -17.74
CA HIS A 68 14.49 -1.18 -18.84
C HIS A 68 13.22 -0.32 -18.92
N ASP A 69 12.05 -0.90 -18.66
CA ASP A 69 10.78 -0.19 -18.72
C ASP A 69 10.68 0.82 -17.57
N VAL A 70 11.12 0.43 -16.36
CA VAL A 70 11.22 1.35 -15.22
C VAL A 70 12.18 2.50 -15.55
N MET A 71 13.31 2.22 -16.21
CA MET A 71 14.30 3.23 -16.58
C MET A 71 13.73 4.25 -17.57
N VAL A 72 13.06 3.78 -18.63
CA VAL A 72 12.42 4.65 -19.63
C VAL A 72 11.28 5.45 -19.02
N ASP A 73 10.39 4.83 -18.23
CA ASP A 73 9.30 5.52 -17.54
C ASP A 73 9.83 6.58 -16.56
N THR A 74 10.93 6.29 -15.87
CA THR A 74 11.60 7.24 -14.98
C THR A 74 12.13 8.45 -15.74
N PHE A 75 12.81 8.22 -16.87
CA PHE A 75 13.28 9.31 -17.74
C PHE A 75 12.11 10.20 -18.19
N LEU A 76 11.03 9.60 -18.72
CA LEU A 76 9.87 10.35 -19.22
C LEU A 76 9.18 11.17 -18.13
N LYS A 77 9.04 10.62 -16.93
CA LYS A 77 8.45 11.34 -15.79
C LYS A 77 9.30 12.52 -15.34
N ILE A 78 10.63 12.35 -15.29
CA ILE A 78 11.54 13.44 -14.92
C ILE A 78 11.56 14.53 -15.99
N HIS A 79 11.64 14.13 -17.26
CA HIS A 79 11.60 15.07 -18.38
C HIS A 79 10.32 15.91 -18.35
N ARG A 80 9.18 15.26 -18.13
CA ARG A 80 7.88 15.93 -17.97
C ARG A 80 7.81 16.82 -16.73
N PHE A 81 8.40 16.42 -15.62
CA PHE A 81 8.51 17.27 -14.42
C PHE A 81 9.23 18.59 -14.73
N LEU A 82 10.33 18.52 -15.48
CA LEU A 82 11.10 19.69 -15.90
C LEU A 82 10.34 20.56 -16.90
N GLU A 83 9.64 19.92 -17.85
CA GLU A 83 8.78 20.60 -18.84
C GLU A 83 7.70 21.45 -18.15
N TYR A 84 7.15 20.95 -17.04
CA TYR A 84 6.22 21.69 -16.19
C TYR A 84 6.90 22.68 -15.21
N GLY A 85 8.17 23.02 -15.44
CA GLY A 85 8.92 24.00 -14.65
C GLY A 85 9.42 23.47 -13.30
N GLY A 86 9.50 22.15 -13.11
CA GLY A 86 10.19 21.52 -11.99
C GLY A 86 11.70 21.79 -12.01
N VAL A 87 12.33 21.96 -10.85
CA VAL A 87 13.77 22.23 -10.72
C VAL A 87 14.42 21.03 -10.03
N ILE A 88 15.57 20.59 -10.54
CA ILE A 88 16.33 19.48 -9.96
C ILE A 88 17.76 19.97 -9.74
N GLU A 89 18.20 20.00 -8.49
CA GLU A 89 19.57 20.42 -8.14
C GLU A 89 20.60 19.29 -8.35
N ASN A 90 20.20 18.04 -8.10
CA ASN A 90 21.06 16.87 -8.24
C ASN A 90 20.36 15.76 -9.05
N TYR A 91 20.67 15.70 -10.34
CA TYR A 91 20.07 14.72 -11.26
C TYR A 91 20.33 13.27 -10.83
N HIS A 92 21.53 12.95 -10.32
CA HIS A 92 21.86 11.59 -9.92
C HIS A 92 21.00 11.11 -8.74
N TYR A 93 20.91 11.93 -7.68
CA TYR A 93 20.11 11.61 -6.50
C TYR A 93 18.61 11.54 -6.84
N TYR A 94 18.12 12.52 -7.61
CA TYR A 94 16.72 12.59 -8.00
C TYR A 94 16.33 11.40 -8.89
N PHE A 95 17.18 11.05 -9.86
CA PHE A 95 16.94 9.92 -10.75
C PHE A 95 16.87 8.60 -9.99
N ASN A 96 17.83 8.31 -9.12
CA ASN A 96 17.80 7.07 -8.32
C ASN A 96 16.54 6.98 -7.44
N THR A 97 16.16 8.09 -6.80
CA THR A 97 14.95 8.13 -5.97
C THR A 97 13.68 7.88 -6.80
N ALA A 98 13.59 8.51 -7.97
CA ALA A 98 12.47 8.33 -8.88
C ALA A 98 12.41 6.91 -9.45
N TYR A 99 13.56 6.33 -9.79
CA TYR A 99 13.66 4.96 -10.30
C TYR A 99 13.11 3.93 -9.31
N PHE A 100 13.61 3.91 -8.07
CA PHE A 100 13.14 2.96 -7.06
C PHE A 100 11.67 3.19 -6.68
N THR A 101 11.20 4.44 -6.74
CA THR A 101 9.77 4.75 -6.54
C THR A 101 8.93 4.15 -7.67
N ASN A 102 9.37 4.26 -8.92
CA ASN A 102 8.66 3.70 -10.08
C ASN A 102 8.69 2.16 -10.08
N GLU A 103 9.83 1.54 -9.77
CA GLU A 103 9.95 0.08 -9.59
C GLU A 103 8.93 -0.43 -8.56
N PHE A 104 8.84 0.25 -7.41
CA PHE A 104 7.90 -0.10 -6.35
C PHE A 104 6.44 0.05 -6.79
N LEU A 105 6.11 1.14 -7.49
CA LEU A 105 4.76 1.38 -8.01
C LEU A 105 4.36 0.35 -9.08
N GLN A 106 5.28 -0.05 -9.95
CA GLN A 106 5.06 -1.10 -10.94
C GLN A 106 4.86 -2.46 -10.27
N THR A 107 5.65 -2.78 -9.25
CA THR A 107 5.45 -3.98 -8.43
C THR A 107 4.06 -4.03 -7.83
N ILE A 108 3.59 -2.93 -7.21
CA ILE A 108 2.23 -2.83 -6.66
C ILE A 108 1.17 -3.04 -7.74
N LYS A 109 1.35 -2.44 -8.92
CA LYS A 109 0.40 -2.56 -10.04
C LYS A 109 0.30 -4.01 -10.51
N ILE A 110 1.44 -4.67 -10.76
CA ILE A 110 1.51 -6.07 -11.18
C ILE A 110 0.86 -6.97 -10.12
N THR A 111 1.22 -6.82 -8.83
CA THR A 111 0.59 -7.60 -7.76
C THR A 111 -0.93 -7.40 -7.70
N LYS A 112 -1.40 -6.17 -7.92
CA LYS A 112 -2.84 -5.87 -7.92
C LYS A 112 -3.56 -6.42 -9.16
N GLU A 113 -2.91 -6.45 -10.31
CA GLU A 113 -3.46 -7.02 -11.55
C GLU A 113 -3.48 -8.55 -11.48
N ASN A 114 -2.40 -9.17 -11.00
CA ASN A 114 -2.35 -10.61 -10.74
C ASN A 114 -3.43 -11.04 -9.74
N ASN A 115 -3.63 -10.28 -8.65
CA ASN A 115 -4.67 -10.59 -7.67
C ASN A 115 -6.11 -10.35 -8.16
N LYS A 116 -6.31 -9.66 -9.30
CA LYS A 116 -7.63 -9.39 -9.87
C LYS A 116 -8.07 -10.43 -10.92
N ASN A 117 -7.10 -11.13 -11.51
CA ASN A 117 -7.30 -12.06 -12.61
C ASN A 117 -7.02 -13.51 -12.22
N ILE A 118 -7.19 -13.86 -10.94
CA ILE A 118 -7.27 -15.26 -10.54
C ILE A 118 -8.74 -15.66 -10.66
N PRO A 119 -9.18 -16.29 -11.78
CA PRO A 119 -10.37 -17.11 -11.72
C PRO A 119 -10.12 -18.20 -10.68
N ILE A 120 -11.05 -18.36 -9.76
CA ILE A 120 -10.96 -19.36 -8.68
C ILE A 120 -10.88 -20.79 -9.26
N ASP A 121 -11.21 -20.97 -10.55
CA ASP A 121 -11.26 -22.27 -11.25
C ASP A 121 -9.91 -22.80 -11.80
N ASP A 122 -8.89 -21.97 -12.02
CA ASP A 122 -7.63 -22.44 -12.67
C ASP A 122 -6.47 -22.68 -11.69
N PHE A 123 -6.74 -22.58 -10.39
CA PHE A 123 -5.90 -23.29 -9.42
C PHE A 123 -6.48 -24.69 -9.25
N GLU A 124 -5.95 -25.66 -10.00
CA GLU A 124 -5.61 -26.91 -9.32
C GLU A 124 -4.60 -26.52 -8.24
N ILE A 125 -5.12 -26.15 -7.07
CA ILE A 125 -4.37 -26.21 -5.84
C ILE A 125 -4.07 -27.70 -5.72
N VAL A 126 -2.90 -28.10 -6.24
CA VAL A 126 -2.28 -29.33 -5.80
C VAL A 126 -1.89 -29.03 -4.36
N ASP A 127 -2.85 -29.29 -3.48
CA ASP A 127 -2.72 -29.29 -2.04
C ASP A 127 -1.88 -30.51 -1.65
N ASN A 128 -0.62 -30.48 -2.08
CA ASN A 128 0.37 -31.41 -1.59
C ASN A 128 0.90 -30.81 -0.29
N GLU A 129 0.32 -31.31 0.81
CA GLU A 129 0.72 -31.15 2.23
C GLU A 129 -0.06 -30.13 3.09
N ASP A 130 -1.39 -30.11 3.04
CA ASP A 130 -2.19 -29.73 4.22
C ASP A 130 -2.71 -31.01 4.92
N SER A 131 -1.98 -31.49 5.93
CA SER A 131 -2.43 -32.59 6.78
C SER A 131 -3.66 -32.17 7.60
N GLU A 132 -4.55 -33.12 7.92
CA GLU A 132 -5.73 -32.90 8.79
C GLU A 132 -5.38 -32.21 10.14
N GLU A 133 -4.13 -32.37 10.60
CA GLU A 133 -3.59 -31.71 11.79
C GLU A 133 -3.59 -30.17 11.66
N HIS A 134 -3.38 -29.61 10.47
CA HIS A 134 -3.29 -28.17 10.28
C HIS A 134 -4.65 -27.46 10.36
N TYR A 135 -5.74 -28.18 10.04
CA TYR A 135 -7.12 -27.74 10.27
C TYR A 135 -7.49 -27.85 11.76
N ALA A 136 -7.13 -28.96 12.41
CA ALA A 136 -7.35 -29.15 13.84
C ALA A 136 -6.73 -28.04 14.70
N VAL A 137 -5.49 -27.63 14.41
CA VAL A 137 -4.78 -26.55 15.14
C VAL A 137 -5.44 -25.18 14.95
N LYS A 138 -6.03 -24.91 13.77
CA LYS A 138 -6.78 -23.66 13.53
C LYS A 138 -8.09 -23.65 14.30
N ASP A 139 -8.81 -24.77 14.33
CA ASP A 139 -10.08 -24.90 15.03
C ASP A 139 -9.89 -24.86 16.55
N GLU A 140 -8.82 -25.49 17.07
CA GLU A 140 -8.42 -25.39 18.48
C GLU A 140 -8.15 -23.95 18.89
N LEU A 141 -7.39 -23.18 18.10
CA LEU A 141 -7.10 -21.79 18.41
C LEU A 141 -8.37 -20.92 18.40
N ILE A 142 -9.30 -21.19 17.47
CA ILE A 142 -10.59 -20.50 17.41
C ILE A 142 -11.42 -20.82 18.65
N ASN A 143 -11.47 -22.09 19.05
CA ASN A 143 -12.18 -22.54 20.25
C ASN A 143 -11.56 -21.95 21.52
N GLU A 144 -10.24 -21.93 21.66
CA GLU A 144 -9.54 -21.32 22.80
C GLU A 144 -9.83 -19.81 22.91
N ILE A 145 -9.86 -19.09 21.79
CA ILE A 145 -10.22 -17.66 21.79
C ILE A 145 -11.70 -17.51 22.18
N GLY A 146 -12.59 -18.37 21.69
CA GLY A 146 -14.01 -18.37 22.04
C GLY A 146 -14.26 -18.61 23.53
N GLU A 147 -13.63 -19.63 24.10
CA GLU A 147 -13.67 -19.93 25.54
C GLU A 147 -13.09 -18.80 26.37
N TRP A 148 -11.94 -18.24 25.97
CA TRP A 148 -11.34 -17.12 26.67
C TRP A 148 -12.29 -15.91 26.68
N LEU A 149 -12.93 -15.60 25.54
CA LEU A 149 -13.91 -14.51 25.46
C LEU A 149 -15.11 -14.74 26.39
N ASN A 150 -15.62 -15.97 26.48
CA ASN A 150 -16.75 -16.32 27.36
C ASN A 150 -16.38 -16.18 28.85
N ASN A 151 -15.14 -16.54 29.21
CA ASN A 151 -14.71 -16.56 30.60
C ASN A 151 -14.18 -15.21 31.12
N ASN A 152 -13.76 -14.30 30.22
CA ASN A 152 -13.05 -13.08 30.60
C ASN A 152 -13.78 -11.79 30.19
N ILE A 153 -14.83 -11.87 29.36
CA ILE A 153 -15.63 -10.73 28.93
C ILE A 153 -17.06 -10.91 29.45
N ASP A 154 -17.33 -10.33 30.63
CA ASP A 154 -18.61 -10.43 31.33
C ASP A 154 -19.77 -9.79 30.57
N ASN A 155 -19.49 -8.67 29.88
CA ASN A 155 -20.50 -7.97 29.11
C ASN A 155 -20.73 -8.67 27.77
N GLU A 156 -21.89 -9.33 27.67
CA GLU A 156 -22.34 -10.05 26.48
C GLU A 156 -22.37 -9.17 25.23
N ILE A 157 -22.81 -7.91 25.35
CA ILE A 157 -22.85 -6.97 24.22
C ILE A 157 -21.44 -6.67 23.72
N ASP A 158 -20.48 -6.49 24.63
CA ASP A 158 -19.09 -6.21 24.28
C ASP A 158 -18.44 -7.40 23.55
N ARG A 159 -18.77 -8.62 24.00
CA ARG A 159 -18.32 -9.88 23.40
C ARG A 159 -18.89 -10.06 21.99
N GLU A 160 -20.18 -9.87 21.81
CA GLU A 160 -20.85 -9.99 20.50
C GLU A 160 -20.35 -8.94 19.49
N ILE A 161 -20.17 -7.68 19.92
CA ILE A 161 -19.58 -6.62 19.09
C ILE A 161 -18.20 -7.04 18.57
N PHE A 162 -17.39 -7.65 19.44
CA PHE A 162 -16.06 -8.11 19.08
C PHE A 162 -16.09 -9.28 18.08
N ILE A 163 -16.92 -10.29 18.34
CA ILE A 163 -17.09 -11.48 17.47
C ILE A 163 -17.57 -11.07 16.08
N ILE A 164 -18.63 -10.25 16.00
CA ILE A 164 -19.17 -9.78 14.72
C ILE A 164 -18.09 -9.01 13.96
N TYR A 165 -17.39 -8.08 14.62
CA TYR A 165 -16.34 -7.30 13.99
C TYR A 165 -15.18 -8.18 13.48
N ILE A 166 -14.69 -9.14 14.28
CA ILE A 166 -13.50 -9.92 13.92
C ILE A 166 -13.76 -10.83 12.72
N ASN A 167 -14.95 -11.43 12.65
CA ASN A 167 -15.35 -12.39 11.63
C ASN A 167 -15.65 -11.72 10.28
N THR A 168 -16.10 -10.47 10.29
CA THR A 168 -16.57 -9.79 9.08
C THR A 168 -15.65 -8.66 8.59
N ARG A 169 -14.66 -8.23 9.38
CA ARG A 169 -13.77 -7.09 9.01
C ARG A 169 -12.95 -7.29 7.73
N ARG A 170 -12.71 -8.54 7.33
CA ARG A 170 -11.93 -8.90 6.12
C ARG A 170 -12.80 -9.29 4.92
N ASP A 171 -14.10 -9.52 5.15
CA ASP A 171 -15.03 -9.85 4.08
C ASP A 171 -15.28 -8.62 3.20
N SER A 172 -15.16 -8.77 1.87
CA SER A 172 -15.30 -7.67 0.92
C SER A 172 -16.76 -7.21 0.73
N LYS A 173 -17.73 -8.10 0.95
CA LYS A 173 -19.18 -7.86 0.82
C LYS A 173 -19.80 -7.47 2.16
N PHE A 174 -19.43 -8.15 3.22
CA PHE A 174 -20.00 -8.00 4.57
C PHE A 174 -19.14 -7.19 5.52
N LYS A 175 -18.16 -6.43 4.99
CA LYS A 175 -17.24 -5.62 5.79
C LYS A 175 -17.96 -4.80 6.86
N MET A 176 -17.70 -5.14 8.11
CA MET A 176 -18.27 -4.45 9.25
C MET A 176 -17.34 -3.34 9.73
N THR A 177 -17.85 -2.10 9.69
CA THR A 177 -17.16 -0.91 10.20
C THR A 177 -17.78 -0.50 11.53
N TYR A 178 -17.08 0.30 12.34
CA TYR A 178 -17.62 0.78 13.62
C TYR A 178 -18.92 1.57 13.42
N LYS A 179 -19.02 2.31 12.32
CA LYS A 179 -20.26 3.02 11.94
C LYS A 179 -21.41 2.04 11.67
N LYS A 180 -21.17 0.97 10.90
CA LYS A 180 -22.20 -0.06 10.63
C LYS A 180 -22.62 -0.79 11.90
N LEU A 181 -21.67 -1.17 12.77
CA LEU A 181 -21.99 -1.77 14.07
C LEU A 181 -22.86 -0.86 14.91
N SER A 182 -22.48 0.41 15.03
CA SER A 182 -23.25 1.41 15.78
C SER A 182 -24.68 1.56 15.25
N THR A 183 -24.85 1.54 13.92
CA THR A 183 -26.19 1.58 13.31
C THR A 183 -27.02 0.34 13.59
N ILE A 184 -26.41 -0.85 13.62
CA ILE A 184 -27.11 -2.13 13.81
C ILE A 184 -27.43 -2.36 15.30
N THR A 185 -26.49 -2.05 16.19
CA THR A 185 -26.58 -2.40 17.62
C THR A 185 -27.09 -1.26 18.50
N GLY A 186 -27.14 -0.02 17.98
CA GLY A 186 -27.48 1.17 18.75
C GLY A 186 -26.37 1.63 19.72
N VAL A 187 -25.23 0.94 19.75
CA VAL A 187 -24.11 1.28 20.64
C VAL A 187 -23.29 2.43 20.04
N PRO A 188 -22.85 3.43 20.84
CA PRO A 188 -22.03 4.51 20.33
C PRO A 188 -20.72 4.03 19.71
N ILE A 189 -20.30 4.69 18.61
CA ILE A 189 -19.04 4.37 17.90
C ILE A 189 -17.83 4.42 18.83
N ALA A 190 -17.80 5.38 19.77
CA ALA A 190 -16.72 5.52 20.74
C ALA A 190 -16.60 4.27 21.63
N THR A 191 -17.74 3.80 22.15
CA THR A 191 -17.84 2.58 22.96
C THR A 191 -17.42 1.35 22.17
N ILE A 192 -17.86 1.19 20.91
CA ILE A 192 -17.44 0.08 20.04
C ILE A 192 -15.92 0.10 19.82
N SER A 193 -15.34 1.27 19.55
CA SER A 193 -13.90 1.42 19.32
C SER A 193 -13.09 1.07 20.58
N GLU A 194 -13.57 1.49 21.75
CA GLU A 194 -12.96 1.19 23.04
C GLU A 194 -13.00 -0.31 23.34
N VAL A 195 -14.18 -0.93 23.22
CA VAL A 195 -14.41 -2.37 23.42
C VAL A 195 -13.48 -3.21 22.54
N ILE A 196 -13.45 -2.93 21.24
CA ILE A 196 -12.61 -3.68 20.28
C ILE A 196 -11.13 -3.52 20.61
N SER A 197 -10.69 -2.32 21.01
CA SER A 197 -9.30 -2.06 21.33
C SER A 197 -8.87 -2.74 22.63
N ARG A 198 -9.74 -2.71 23.65
CA ARG A 198 -9.54 -3.36 24.94
C ARG A 198 -9.39 -4.88 24.78
N ILE A 199 -10.34 -5.52 24.10
CA ILE A 199 -10.33 -6.98 23.91
C ILE A 199 -9.13 -7.43 23.06
N LYS A 200 -8.77 -6.69 21.99
CA LYS A 200 -7.55 -6.98 21.21
C LYS A 200 -6.28 -6.93 22.07
N LYS A 201 -6.20 -5.95 22.98
CA LYS A 201 -5.04 -5.81 23.87
C LYS A 201 -4.97 -6.99 24.85
N GLN A 202 -6.09 -7.38 25.45
CA GLN A 202 -6.14 -8.51 26.39
C GLN A 202 -5.78 -9.83 25.69
N LEU A 203 -6.35 -10.11 24.52
CA LEU A 203 -6.00 -11.29 23.72
C LEU A 203 -4.52 -11.31 23.34
N LYS A 204 -3.95 -10.14 22.99
CA LYS A 204 -2.53 -10.05 22.66
C LYS A 204 -1.66 -10.41 23.86
N GLU A 205 -1.99 -9.98 25.07
CA GLU A 205 -1.21 -10.33 26.26
C GLU A 205 -1.38 -11.81 26.63
N GLU A 206 -2.61 -12.32 26.66
CA GLU A 206 -2.91 -13.71 26.99
C GLU A 206 -2.20 -14.71 26.06
N PHE A 207 -2.38 -14.54 24.75
CA PHE A 207 -1.85 -15.49 23.77
C PHE A 207 -0.37 -15.24 23.46
N LYS A 208 0.19 -14.08 23.81
CA LYS A 208 1.64 -13.87 23.84
C LYS A 208 2.28 -14.64 24.99
N ILE A 209 1.65 -14.68 26.16
CA ILE A 209 2.12 -15.46 27.31
C ILE A 209 2.03 -16.96 27.02
N LYS A 210 0.92 -17.44 26.43
CA LYS A 210 0.79 -18.85 26.01
C LYS A 210 1.90 -19.25 25.04
N ARG A 211 2.13 -18.46 23.98
CA ARG A 211 3.18 -18.74 22.98
C ARG A 211 4.60 -18.76 23.53
N LEU A 212 4.86 -18.07 24.65
CA LEU A 212 6.15 -18.10 25.36
C LEU A 212 6.29 -19.27 26.35
N LYS A 213 5.19 -19.94 26.73
CA LYS A 213 5.20 -21.12 27.61
C LYS A 213 5.25 -22.44 26.84
N THR A 214 4.91 -22.42 25.56
CA THR A 214 4.93 -23.60 24.65
C THR A 214 6.24 -23.70 23.84
N LEU A 215 7.17 -22.76 24.03
CA LEU A 215 8.55 -22.76 23.49
C LEU A 215 9.54 -23.02 24.62
#